data_AF-A0A2U3KIF9-F1
#
_entry.id   AF-A0A2U3KIF9-F1
#
_cell.length_a   1.000
_cell.length_b   1.000
_cell.length_c   1.000
_cell.angle_alpha   90.00
_cell.angle_beta   90.00
_cell.angle_gamma   90.00
#
_symmetry.space_group_name_H-M   'P 1'
#
loop_
_entity.id
_entity.type
_entity.pdbx_description
1 polymer ?
#
loop_
_entity_poly.entity_id
_entity_poly.type
_entity_poly.pdbx_seq_one_letter_code
_entity_poly.pdbx_strand_id
1 'polypeptide(L)'
;MATWTLNYCNSYENDWSIQFQGDEGTMIINNEGFRIWKEPVPKNPDPVQKMAAPIPIETHIQNFMDCVRSRKEPNAPVEVGASAVSAPHLANVAFHQGRQVSLSSL
;
A
#
# COMPACT_ATOMS: atom_id res chain seq x y z
N MET A 1 13.53 -0.07 12.67
CA MET A 1 13.51 0.49 11.28
C MET A 1 12.84 -0.52 10.38
N ALA A 2 12.00 -0.10 9.42
CA ALA A 2 11.34 -1.04 8.51
C ALA A 2 11.65 -0.72 7.04
N THR A 3 11.91 -1.76 6.25
CA THR A 3 11.94 -1.71 4.78
C THR A 3 10.65 -2.28 4.22
N TRP A 4 10.36 -2.00 2.95
CA TRP A 4 9.22 -2.61 2.27
C TRP A 4 9.59 -3.05 0.85
N THR A 5 8.94 -4.11 0.39
CA THR A 5 9.00 -4.60 -0.99
C THR A 5 7.58 -4.74 -1.51
N LEU A 6 7.37 -4.34 -2.76
CA LEU A 6 6.10 -4.50 -3.46
C LEU A 6 6.28 -5.38 -4.68
N ASN A 7 5.36 -6.32 -4.86
CA ASN A 7 5.36 -7.29 -5.95
C ASN A 7 4.09 -7.15 -6.81
N TYR A 8 4.30 -6.91 -8.10
CA TYR A 8 3.30 -7.05 -9.18
C TYR A 8 3.79 -8.01 -10.28
N CYS A 9 4.89 -8.74 -10.05
CA CYS A 9 5.54 -9.57 -11.08
C CYS A 9 5.06 -11.03 -11.08
N ASN A 10 4.38 -11.46 -10.01
CA ASN A 10 3.78 -12.80 -9.91
C ASN A 10 2.70 -12.82 -8.82
N SER A 11 1.90 -13.87 -8.80
CA SER A 11 0.76 -14.06 -7.89
C SER A 11 1.04 -14.94 -6.66
N TYR A 12 2.31 -15.19 -6.32
CA TYR A 12 2.70 -16.11 -5.23
C TYR A 12 2.04 -15.73 -3.88
N GLU A 13 1.93 -14.44 -3.59
CA GLU A 13 1.31 -13.90 -2.37
C GLU A 13 -0.10 -13.33 -2.64
N ASN A 14 -0.91 -14.03 -3.45
CA ASN A 14 -2.27 -13.60 -3.84
C ASN A 14 -2.28 -12.31 -4.67
N ASP A 15 -1.86 -12.44 -5.94
CA ASP A 15 -1.88 -11.41 -7.00
C ASP A 15 -0.85 -10.28 -6.85
N TRP A 16 -1.03 -9.39 -5.88
CA TRP A 16 -0.05 -8.38 -5.49
C TRP A 16 0.22 -8.47 -3.99
N SER A 17 1.40 -8.03 -3.57
CA SER A 17 1.67 -7.91 -2.13
C SER A 17 2.61 -6.76 -1.82
N ILE A 18 2.47 -6.25 -0.60
CA ILE A 18 3.47 -5.41 0.03
C ILE A 18 3.95 -6.14 1.29
N GLN A 19 5.25 -6.34 1.38
CA GLN A 19 5.90 -6.92 2.54
C GLN A 19 6.68 -5.83 3.26
N PHE A 20 6.33 -5.56 4.52
CA PHE A 20 7.08 -4.72 5.44
C PHE A 20 7.95 -5.61 6.32
N GLN A 21 9.23 -5.24 6.47
CA GLN A 21 10.23 -6.00 7.23
C GLN A 21 10.88 -5.06 8.24
N GLY A 22 10.50 -5.22 9.50
CA GLY A 22 11.05 -4.48 10.63
C GLY A 22 11.91 -5.35 11.54
N ASP A 23 12.50 -4.71 12.54
CA ASP A 23 13.25 -5.34 13.63
C ASP A 23 12.38 -6.11 14.62
N GLU A 24 11.11 -5.72 14.76
CA GLU A 24 10.17 -6.38 15.68
C GLU A 24 9.21 -7.35 14.99
N GLY A 25 9.11 -7.30 13.67
CA GLY A 25 8.17 -8.11 12.93
C GLY A 25 8.15 -7.88 11.44
N THR A 26 7.49 -8.80 10.75
CA THR A 26 7.21 -8.74 9.31
C THR A 26 5.71 -8.69 9.11
N MET A 27 5.23 -7.82 8.21
CA MET A 27 3.82 -7.77 7.80
C MET A 27 3.72 -7.98 6.29
N ILE A 28 2.82 -8.86 5.85
CA ILE A 28 2.46 -9.02 4.44
C ILE A 28 1.01 -8.59 4.28
N ILE A 29 0.76 -7.68 3.34
CA ILE A 29 -0.59 -7.29 2.91
C ILE A 29 -0.79 -7.67 1.44
N ASN A 30 -1.97 -8.18 1.12
CA ASN A 30 -2.41 -8.57 -0.22
C ASN A 30 -3.96 -8.47 -0.32
N ASN A 31 -4.55 -9.06 -1.36
CA ASN A 31 -6.00 -9.05 -1.58
C ASN A 31 -6.85 -9.71 -0.48
N GLU A 32 -6.27 -10.59 0.34
CA GLU A 32 -7.00 -11.22 1.45
C GLU A 32 -7.01 -10.36 2.71
N GLY A 33 -6.16 -9.33 2.78
CA GLY A 33 -5.94 -8.51 3.96
C GLY A 33 -4.48 -8.59 4.39
N PHE A 34 -4.23 -8.68 5.70
CA PHE A 34 -2.85 -8.67 6.22
C PHE A 34 -2.56 -9.81 7.20
N ARG A 35 -1.28 -10.18 7.26
CA ARG A 35 -0.69 -11.13 8.22
C ARG A 35 0.56 -10.52 8.83
N ILE A 36 0.77 -10.72 10.13
CA ILE A 36 1.92 -10.22 10.88
C ILE A 36 2.63 -11.39 11.59
N TRP A 37 3.96 -11.39 11.54
CA TRP A 37 4.83 -12.30 12.29
C TRP A 37 5.76 -11.48 13.18
N LYS A 38 6.03 -11.99 14.39
CA LYS A 38 6.97 -11.36 15.32
C LYS A 38 8.39 -11.88 15.07
N GLU A 39 9.38 -11.00 15.19
CA GLU A 39 10.79 -11.40 15.19
C GLU A 39 11.24 -11.87 16.60
N PRO A 40 12.11 -12.88 16.70
CA PRO A 40 12.64 -13.71 15.61
C PRO A 40 11.59 -14.69 15.08
N VAL A 41 11.51 -14.84 13.75
CA VAL A 41 10.57 -15.78 13.11
C VAL A 41 10.93 -17.23 13.48
N PRO A 42 9.99 -18.01 14.07
CA PRO A 42 10.23 -19.42 14.41
C PRO A 42 10.23 -20.32 13.16
N LYS A 43 10.76 -21.55 13.29
CA LYS A 43 10.96 -22.50 12.18
C LYS A 43 9.68 -22.86 11.40
N ASN A 44 8.51 -22.77 12.04
CA ASN A 44 7.21 -22.92 11.38
C ASN A 44 6.30 -21.77 11.84
N PRO A 45 6.36 -20.61 11.17
CA PRO A 45 5.78 -19.39 11.71
C PRO A 45 4.31 -19.23 11.33
N ASP A 46 3.43 -19.43 12.30
CA ASP A 46 2.06 -18.94 12.20
C ASP A 46 2.03 -17.42 12.44
N PRO A 47 1.18 -16.66 11.71
CA PRO A 47 1.04 -15.24 11.95
C PRO A 47 0.46 -14.99 13.34
N VAL A 48 1.10 -14.09 14.09
CA VAL A 48 0.62 -13.64 15.41
C VAL A 48 -0.65 -12.80 15.31
N GLN A 49 -0.89 -12.20 14.15
CA GLN A 49 -2.11 -11.48 13.83
C GLN A 49 -2.44 -11.66 12.35
N LYS A 50 -3.73 -11.82 12.05
CA LYS A 50 -4.26 -11.78 10.69
C LYS A 50 -5.61 -11.09 10.68
N MET A 51 -5.89 -10.36 9.60
CA MET A 51 -7.20 -9.77 9.35
C MET A 51 -7.58 -10.03 7.92
N ALA A 52 -8.77 -10.61 7.73
CA ALA A 52 -9.39 -10.69 6.42
C ALA A 52 -9.94 -9.30 6.08
N ALA A 53 -9.40 -8.69 5.03
CA ALA A 53 -9.78 -7.35 4.59
C ALA A 53 -9.83 -7.32 3.06
N PRO A 54 -10.83 -7.97 2.44
CA PRO A 54 -10.98 -7.94 1.00
C PRO A 54 -11.22 -6.51 0.51
N ILE A 55 -10.87 -6.24 -0.75
CA ILE A 55 -11.05 -4.92 -1.36
C ILE A 55 -12.53 -4.49 -1.22
N PRO A 56 -12.83 -3.38 -0.52
CA PRO A 56 -14.20 -3.07 -0.13
C PRO A 56 -14.90 -2.23 -1.21
N ILE A 57 -15.18 -2.84 -2.36
CA ILE A 57 -15.69 -2.19 -3.58
C ILE A 57 -17.00 -1.43 -3.32
N GLU A 58 -17.97 -2.07 -2.68
CA GLU A 58 -19.30 -1.48 -2.45
C GLU A 58 -19.22 -0.27 -1.53
N THR A 59 -18.42 -0.35 -0.46
CA THR A 59 -18.26 0.78 0.47
C THR A 59 -17.49 1.95 -0.14
N HIS A 60 -16.58 1.68 -1.07
CA HIS A 60 -15.87 2.71 -1.82
C HIS A 60 -16.84 3.49 -2.72
N ILE A 61 -17.68 2.79 -3.47
CA ILE A 61 -18.72 3.41 -4.32
C ILE A 61 -19.72 4.19 -3.44
N GLN A 62 -20.15 3.61 -2.33
CA GLN A 62 -21.09 4.24 -1.41
C GLN A 62 -20.52 5.55 -0.83
N ASN A 63 -19.25 5.56 -0.42
CA ASN A 63 -18.57 6.78 0.06
C ASN A 63 -18.66 7.90 -0.98
N PHE A 64 -18.33 7.62 -2.24
CA PHE A 64 -18.43 8.62 -3.30
C PHE A 64 -19.85 9.15 -3.48
N MET A 65 -20.85 8.26 -3.56
CA MET A 65 -22.25 8.65 -3.73
C MET A 65 -22.80 9.49 -2.56
N ASP A 66 -22.35 9.20 -1.34
CA ASP A 66 -22.74 9.96 -0.16
C ASP A 66 -22.07 11.33 -0.11
N CYS A 67 -20.81 11.43 -0.55
CA CYS A 67 -20.12 12.71 -0.71
C CYS A 67 -20.76 13.58 -1.78
N VAL A 68 -21.19 13.00 -2.92
CA VAL A 68 -21.96 13.73 -3.95
C VAL A 68 -23.25 14.31 -3.38
N ARG A 69 -24.00 13.53 -2.60
CA ARG A 69 -25.26 13.97 -1.98
C ARG A 69 -25.05 15.02 -0.88
N SER A 70 -24.11 14.76 0.02
CA SER A 70 -23.87 15.59 1.20
C SER A 70 -22.99 16.81 0.93
N ARG A 71 -22.33 16.88 -0.24
CA ARG A 71 -21.29 17.85 -0.59
C ARG A 71 -20.07 17.81 0.35
N LYS A 72 -19.85 16.69 1.03
CA LYS A 72 -18.62 16.41 1.77
C LYS A 72 -17.52 15.92 0.84
N GLU A 73 -16.29 15.99 1.33
CA GLU A 73 -15.11 15.49 0.63
C GLU A 73 -15.06 13.94 0.68
N PRO A 74 -14.66 13.25 -0.40
CA PRO A 74 -14.46 11.80 -0.37
C PRO A 74 -13.30 11.39 0.54
N ASN A 75 -13.26 10.12 0.95
CA ASN A 75 -12.12 9.57 1.71
C ASN A 75 -10.79 9.65 0.95
N ALA A 76 -10.85 9.72 -0.38
CA ALA A 76 -9.70 9.94 -1.26
C ALA A 76 -9.93 11.20 -2.11
N PRO A 77 -9.61 12.40 -1.58
CA PRO A 77 -9.63 13.65 -2.34
C PRO A 77 -8.65 13.66 -3.51
N VAL A 78 -8.83 14.60 -4.44
CA VAL A 78 -8.00 14.69 -5.65
C VAL A 78 -6.54 14.98 -5.33
N GLU A 79 -6.27 15.78 -4.30
CA GLU A 79 -4.94 16.14 -3.82
C GLU A 79 -4.21 14.92 -3.24
N VAL A 80 -4.93 14.01 -2.59
CA VAL A 80 -4.38 12.73 -2.11
C VAL A 80 -4.00 11.85 -3.29
N GLY A 81 -4.86 11.77 -4.32
CA GLY A 81 -4.54 11.06 -5.56
C GLY A 81 -3.30 11.63 -6.26
N ALA A 82 -3.23 12.95 -6.42
CA ALA A 82 -2.11 13.64 -7.06
C ALA A 82 -0.78 13.45 -6.29
N SER A 83 -0.83 13.55 -4.96
CA SER A 83 0.37 13.34 -4.13
C SER A 83 0.82 11.88 -4.13
N ALA A 84 -0.10 10.91 -4.11
CA ALA A 84 0.23 9.48 -4.16
C ALA A 84 0.96 9.08 -5.45
N VAL A 85 0.59 9.65 -6.60
CA VAL A 85 1.24 9.33 -7.90
C VAL A 85 2.56 10.09 -8.14
N SER A 86 2.87 11.10 -7.32
CA SER A 86 4.08 11.91 -7.50
C SER A 86 5.37 11.10 -7.41
N ALA A 87 5.46 10.17 -6.44
CA ALA A 87 6.65 9.35 -6.24
C ALA A 87 6.92 8.38 -7.42
N PRO A 88 5.95 7.60 -7.93
CA PRO A 88 6.12 6.83 -9.16
C PRO A 88 6.54 7.67 -10.37
N HIS A 89 5.97 8.86 -10.54
CA HIS A 89 6.38 9.76 -11.61
C HIS A 89 7.85 10.20 -11.47
N LEU A 90 8.28 10.58 -10.27
CA LEU A 90 9.68 10.92 -9.99
C LEU A 90 10.61 9.73 -10.22
N ALA A 91 10.21 8.52 -9.85
CA ALA A 91 10.99 7.30 -10.13
C ALA A 91 11.21 7.10 -11.63
N ASN A 92 10.15 7.28 -12.45
CA ASN A 92 10.28 7.20 -13.90
C ASN A 92 11.21 8.28 -14.46
N VAL A 93 11.08 9.53 -13.99
CA VAL A 93 11.97 10.62 -14.42
C VAL A 93 13.43 10.34 -14.03
N ALA A 94 13.67 9.87 -12.80
CA ALA A 94 15.01 9.49 -12.33
C ALA A 94 15.63 8.41 -13.21
N PHE A 95 14.85 7.36 -13.50
CA PHE A 95 15.25 6.24 -14.34
C PHE A 95 15.63 6.71 -15.75
N HIS A 96 14.78 7.50 -16.40
CA HIS A 96 15.03 7.99 -17.75
C HIS A 96 16.21 8.96 -17.84
N GLN A 97 16.48 9.74 -16.80
CA GLN A 97 17.56 10.74 -16.79
C GLN A 97 18.88 10.22 -16.20
N GLY A 98 18.89 9.03 -15.60
CA GLY A 98 20.07 8.47 -14.94
C GLY A 98 20.57 9.30 -13.77
N ARG A 99 19.69 10.04 -13.08
CA ARG A 99 20.06 10.90 -11.95
C ARG A 99 18.96 10.94 -10.89
N GLN A 100 19.34 11.33 -9.68
CA GLN A 100 18.38 11.63 -8.63
C GLN A 100 17.54 12.87 -8.99
N VAL A 101 16.25 12.81 -8.67
CA VAL A 101 15.30 13.91 -8.79
C VAL A 101 14.60 14.13 -7.46
N SER A 102 14.18 15.37 -7.20
CA SER A 102 13.38 15.74 -6.03
C SER A 102 12.08 16.38 -6.46
N LEU A 103 11.03 16.21 -5.65
CA LEU A 103 9.82 17.00 -5.79
C LEU A 103 10.15 18.43 -5.33
N SER A 104 9.86 19.43 -6.15
CA SER A 104 9.94 20.83 -5.72
C SER A 104 8.78 21.14 -4.77
N SER A 105 9.07 21.69 -3.60
CA SER A 105 8.05 22.36 -2.78
C SER A 105 7.67 23.69 -3.41
N LEU A 106 6.37 24.01 -3.44
CA LEU A 106 5.89 25.38 -3.65
C LEU A 106 6.21 26.27 -2.45
#